data_AF-V4CG86-F1
#
_entry.id   AF-V4CG86-F1
#
_cell.length_a   1.000
_cell.length_b   1.000
_cell.length_c   1.000
_cell.angle_alpha   90.00
_cell.angle_beta   90.00
_cell.angle_gamma   90.00
#
_symmetry.space_group_name_H-M   'P 1'
#
loop_
_entity.id
_entity.type
_entity.pdbx_description
1 polymer ?
#
loop_
_entity_poly.entity_id
_entity_poly.type
_entity_poly.pdbx_seq_one_letter_code
_entity_poly.pdbx_strand_id
1 'polypeptide(L)'
;CCRCVSNMGAPQIVCCRSVSNIDVTQSVCCRSVSNMGVQQSVCCRSVSNMGVPQSVCCRSVSNMGVPQIVCCRSVSNIDATQSDCCRSVSNMGVQQSVCCRFVSNIDATQSDCCRSVSNMGVQQSVCCRSVSNMGDQQIVCCRSVSNMGAT
;
A
#
# COMPACT_ATOMS: atom_id res chain seq x y z
N CYS A 1 26.75 3.55 8.56
CA CYS A 1 25.45 4.11 8.98
C CYS A 1 25.56 5.62 9.14
N CYS A 2 24.80 6.39 8.36
CA CYS A 2 24.80 7.86 8.45
C CYS A 2 23.60 8.36 9.26
N ARG A 3 23.73 9.52 9.92
CA ARG A 3 22.65 10.11 10.73
C ARG A 3 21.58 10.77 9.85
N CYS A 4 22.00 11.66 8.96
CA CYS A 4 21.10 12.35 8.02
C CYS A 4 21.78 12.45 6.66
N VAL A 5 21.03 12.21 5.59
CA VAL A 5 21.51 12.42 4.22
C VAL A 5 20.44 13.19 3.45
N SER A 6 20.84 14.26 2.76
CA SER A 6 19.88 15.07 2.01
C SER A 6 19.50 14.42 0.68
N ASN A 7 20.47 13.90 -0.08
CA ASN A 7 20.21 13.37 -1.41
C ASN A 7 21.11 12.17 -1.73
N MET A 8 20.55 11.12 -2.32
CA MET A 8 21.27 9.95 -2.81
C MET A 8 20.70 9.50 -4.16
N GLY A 9 21.52 9.58 -5.20
CA GLY A 9 21.08 9.23 -6.56
C GLY A 9 21.03 7.73 -6.83
N ALA A 10 22.16 7.03 -6.67
CA ALA A 10 22.29 5.62 -7.07
C ALA A 10 23.15 4.74 -6.13
N PRO A 11 23.00 4.80 -4.79
CA PRO A 11 23.72 3.86 -3.93
C PRO A 11 23.17 2.44 -4.14
N GLN A 12 24.03 1.43 -3.97
CA GLN A 12 23.58 0.04 -3.93
C GLN A 12 22.79 -0.24 -2.65
N ILE A 13 23.35 0.17 -1.50
CA ILE A 13 22.77 -0.07 -0.18
C ILE A 13 22.77 1.22 0.62
N VAL A 14 21.63 1.54 1.24
CA VAL A 14 21.48 2.70 2.13
C VAL A 14 21.07 2.24 3.52
N CYS A 15 21.91 2.57 4.52
CA CYS A 15 21.61 2.36 5.93
C CYS A 15 21.77 3.67 6.70
N CYS A 16 20.66 4.41 6.90
CA CYS A 16 20.66 5.73 7.52
C CYS A 16 19.53 5.90 8.55
N ARG A 17 19.69 6.82 9.50
CA ARG A 17 18.55 7.18 10.35
C ARG A 17 17.51 7.97 9.55
N SER A 18 17.92 9.01 8.86
CA SER A 18 17.00 9.83 8.04
C SER A 18 17.58 10.13 6.67
N VAL A 19 16.74 10.07 5.64
CA VAL A 19 17.10 10.50 4.27
C VAL A 19 15.98 11.36 3.70
N SER A 20 16.31 12.50 3.09
CA SER A 20 15.27 13.31 2.44
C SER A 20 14.88 12.69 1.10
N ASN A 21 15.83 12.44 0.22
CA ASN A 21 15.55 11.95 -1.14
C ASN A 21 16.49 10.78 -1.51
N ILE A 22 15.91 9.73 -2.10
CA ILE A 22 16.63 8.61 -2.72
C ILE A 22 16.00 8.34 -4.09
N ASP A 23 16.79 8.40 -5.16
CA ASP A 23 16.24 8.18 -6.51
C ASP A 23 16.17 6.68 -6.83
N VAL A 24 17.32 6.05 -7.08
CA VAL A 24 17.43 4.64 -7.46
C VAL A 24 18.31 3.91 -6.47
N THR A 25 17.84 2.82 -5.87
CA THR A 25 18.67 2.03 -4.94
C THR A 25 18.22 0.57 -4.89
N GLN A 26 19.17 -0.33 -4.67
CA GLN A 26 18.87 -1.76 -4.57
C GLN A 26 18.21 -2.07 -3.21
N SER A 27 18.80 -1.59 -2.12
CA SER A 27 18.30 -1.85 -0.77
C SER A 27 18.33 -0.61 0.11
N VAL A 28 17.19 -0.26 0.71
CA VAL A 28 17.08 0.84 1.68
C VAL A 28 16.64 0.31 3.03
N CYS A 29 17.43 0.59 4.07
CA CYS A 29 17.09 0.34 5.47
C CYS A 29 17.22 1.63 6.27
N CYS A 30 16.09 2.31 6.50
CA CYS A 30 16.06 3.61 7.15
C CYS A 30 14.99 3.74 8.23
N ARG A 31 15.21 4.62 9.22
CA ARG A 31 14.13 4.96 10.15
C ARG A 31 13.10 5.84 9.45
N SER A 32 13.54 6.85 8.70
CA SER A 32 12.64 7.77 8.02
C SER A 32 13.18 8.15 6.65
N VAL A 33 12.32 8.13 5.64
CA VAL A 33 12.62 8.65 4.30
C VAL A 33 11.50 9.58 3.84
N SER A 34 11.83 10.77 3.32
CA SER A 34 10.78 11.67 2.82
C SER A 34 10.31 11.23 1.43
N ASN A 35 11.22 11.12 0.46
CA ASN A 35 10.87 10.74 -0.91
C ASN A 35 11.77 9.61 -1.42
N MET A 36 11.16 8.63 -2.08
CA MET A 36 11.87 7.58 -2.81
C MET A 36 11.32 7.42 -4.23
N GLY A 37 12.22 7.26 -5.19
CA GLY A 37 11.92 6.90 -6.56
C GLY A 37 11.75 5.39 -6.75
N VAL A 38 12.67 4.79 -7.51
CA VAL A 38 12.64 3.38 -7.92
C VAL A 38 13.53 2.56 -6.99
N GLN A 39 12.97 1.53 -6.37
CA GLN A 39 13.65 0.77 -5.32
C GLN A 39 13.44 -0.72 -5.52
N GLN A 40 14.47 -1.55 -5.35
CA GLN A 40 14.26 -3.00 -5.40
C GLN A 40 13.73 -3.53 -4.04
N SER A 41 14.28 -3.05 -2.93
CA SER A 41 13.80 -3.43 -1.60
C SER A 41 13.86 -2.26 -0.62
N VAL A 42 12.77 -2.09 0.12
CA VAL A 42 12.62 -1.03 1.12
C VAL A 42 12.19 -1.63 2.45
N CYS A 43 12.99 -1.40 3.49
CA CYS A 43 12.65 -1.71 4.86
C CYS A 43 12.77 -0.45 5.73
N CYS A 44 11.64 0.23 5.96
CA CYS A 44 11.65 1.51 6.67
C CYS A 44 10.61 1.58 7.80
N ARG A 45 10.89 2.38 8.84
CA ARG A 45 9.85 2.67 9.83
C ARG A 45 8.80 3.63 9.25
N SER A 46 9.23 4.68 8.55
CA SER A 46 8.30 5.65 7.97
C SER A 46 8.80 6.15 6.62
N VAL A 47 7.88 6.24 5.66
CA VAL A 47 8.12 6.83 4.33
C VAL A 47 7.00 7.80 4.00
N SER A 48 7.32 9.01 3.56
CA SER A 48 6.27 9.96 3.15
C SER A 48 5.77 9.66 1.74
N ASN A 49 6.66 9.66 0.74
CA ASN A 49 6.31 9.40 -0.65
C ASN A 49 7.21 8.32 -1.25
N MET A 50 6.60 7.39 -1.99
CA MET A 50 7.30 6.29 -2.63
C MET A 50 6.75 6.08 -4.04
N GLY A 51 7.64 6.09 -5.04
CA GLY A 51 7.28 5.94 -6.45
C GLY A 51 7.02 4.49 -6.85
N VAL A 52 8.08 3.76 -7.22
CA VAL A 52 7.98 2.44 -7.88
C VAL A 52 8.90 1.43 -7.20
N PRO A 53 8.55 0.96 -5.99
CA PRO A 53 9.30 -0.08 -5.31
C PRO A 53 8.90 -1.48 -5.82
N GLN A 54 9.84 -2.42 -5.88
CA GLN A 54 9.50 -3.84 -6.11
C GLN A 54 8.97 -4.47 -4.81
N SER A 55 9.67 -4.28 -3.69
CA SER A 55 9.26 -4.85 -2.40
C SER A 55 9.33 -3.82 -1.28
N VAL A 56 8.24 -3.71 -0.51
CA VAL A 56 8.11 -2.76 0.60
C VAL A 56 7.73 -3.49 1.88
N CYS A 57 8.54 -3.29 2.91
CA CYS A 57 8.23 -3.69 4.28
C CYS A 57 8.35 -2.47 5.20
N CYS A 58 7.23 -1.81 5.49
CA CYS A 58 7.23 -0.57 6.27
C CYS A 58 6.24 -0.57 7.44
N ARG A 59 6.55 0.18 8.49
CA ARG A 59 5.53 0.43 9.53
C ARG A 59 4.50 1.43 9.03
N SER A 60 4.91 2.50 8.37
CA SER A 60 3.98 3.51 7.86
C SER A 60 4.46 4.09 6.53
N VAL A 61 3.53 4.23 5.58
CA VAL A 61 3.74 4.93 4.32
C VAL A 61 2.60 5.91 4.10
N SER A 62 2.89 7.17 3.75
CA SER A 62 1.80 8.13 3.47
C SER A 62 1.27 7.93 2.05
N ASN A 63 2.13 8.05 1.03
CA ASN A 63 1.75 7.90 -0.36
C ASN A 63 2.64 6.88 -1.07
N MET A 64 2.01 5.97 -1.80
CA MET A 64 2.67 4.95 -2.58
C MET A 64 2.09 4.92 -4.00
N GLY A 65 2.96 5.01 -5.00
CA GLY A 65 2.59 4.98 -6.40
C GLY A 65 2.30 3.56 -6.89
N VAL A 66 3.32 2.92 -7.47
CA VAL A 66 3.17 1.64 -8.19
C VAL A 66 4.10 0.54 -7.64
N PRO A 67 3.89 0.10 -6.39
CA PRO A 67 4.58 -1.07 -5.85
C PRO A 67 4.20 -2.38 -6.54
N GLN A 68 5.08 -3.38 -6.49
CA GLN A 68 4.70 -4.77 -6.81
C GLN A 68 4.15 -5.48 -5.56
N ILE A 69 4.93 -5.48 -4.48
CA ILE A 69 4.59 -6.17 -3.23
C ILE A 69 4.71 -5.22 -2.04
N VAL A 70 3.64 -5.13 -1.25
CA VAL A 70 3.59 -4.28 -0.06
C VAL A 70 3.20 -5.09 1.17
N CYS A 71 4.02 -4.96 2.21
CA CYS A 71 3.76 -5.49 3.55
C CYS A 71 3.88 -4.35 4.56
N CYS A 72 2.76 -3.69 4.88
CA CYS A 72 2.77 -2.51 5.76
C CYS A 72 1.82 -2.61 6.95
N ARG A 73 2.18 -1.97 8.07
CA ARG A 73 1.20 -1.81 9.17
C ARG A 73 0.14 -0.76 8.81
N SER A 74 0.53 0.35 8.20
CA SER A 74 -0.40 1.40 7.81
C SER A 74 0.05 2.08 6.54
N VAL A 75 -0.89 2.27 5.62
CA VAL A 75 -0.68 3.08 4.41
C VAL A 75 -1.82 4.08 4.27
N SER A 76 -1.54 5.35 3.98
CA SER A 76 -2.63 6.31 3.75
C SER A 76 -3.18 6.16 2.34
N ASN A 77 -2.33 6.23 1.31
CA ASN A 77 -2.74 6.14 -0.09
C ASN A 77 -1.84 5.18 -0.86
N ILE A 78 -2.47 4.34 -1.69
CA ILE A 78 -1.81 3.46 -2.66
C ILE A 78 -2.52 3.65 -4.00
N ASP A 79 -1.79 4.06 -5.03
CA ASP A 79 -2.39 4.29 -6.35
C ASP A 79 -2.63 2.97 -7.08
N ALA A 80 -1.61 2.11 -7.18
CA ALA A 80 -1.76 0.80 -7.80
C ALA A 80 -0.74 -0.24 -7.31
N THR A 81 -1.17 -1.48 -7.06
CA THR A 81 -0.29 -2.57 -6.60
C THR A 81 -0.71 -3.91 -7.20
N GLN A 82 0.25 -4.82 -7.33
CA GLN A 82 -0.08 -6.22 -7.60
C GLN A 82 -0.56 -6.95 -6.35
N SER A 83 0.22 -6.90 -5.27
CA SER A 83 -0.12 -7.56 -4.01
C SER A 83 0.10 -6.68 -2.78
N ASP A 84 -0.99 -6.46 -2.03
CA ASP A 84 -1.00 -5.72 -0.77
C ASP A 84 -1.32 -6.65 0.41
N CYS A 85 -0.48 -6.60 1.45
CA CYS A 85 -0.71 -7.21 2.74
C CYS A 85 -0.55 -6.16 3.84
N CYS A 86 -1.66 -5.50 4.20
CA CYS A 86 -1.61 -4.40 5.16
C CYS A 86 -2.56 -4.57 6.35
N ARG A 87 -2.17 -4.05 7.51
CA ARG A 87 -3.12 -3.98 8.64
C ARG A 87 -4.18 -2.91 8.40
N SER A 88 -3.82 -1.76 7.86
CA SER A 88 -4.76 -0.68 7.59
C SER A 88 -4.34 0.11 6.36
N VAL A 89 -5.29 0.37 5.46
CA VAL A 89 -5.12 1.27 4.32
C VAL A 89 -6.28 2.26 4.30
N SER A 90 -6.01 3.56 4.09
CA SER A 90 -7.09 4.54 3.98
C SER A 90 -7.68 4.53 2.58
N ASN A 91 -6.87 4.71 1.54
CA ASN A 91 -7.33 4.75 0.16
C ASN A 91 -6.48 3.83 -0.72
N MET A 92 -7.15 3.05 -1.56
CA MET A 92 -6.53 2.24 -2.61
C MET A 92 -7.20 2.53 -3.95
N GLY A 93 -6.39 2.79 -4.96
CA GLY A 93 -6.83 2.84 -6.35
C GLY A 93 -6.99 1.43 -6.93
N VAL A 94 -6.21 1.12 -7.97
CA VAL A 94 -6.34 -0.12 -8.75
C VAL A 94 -5.44 -1.22 -8.22
N GLN A 95 -6.00 -2.32 -7.71
CA GLN A 95 -5.21 -3.44 -7.17
C GLN A 95 -5.50 -4.77 -7.90
N GLN A 96 -4.52 -5.66 -7.97
CA GLN A 96 -4.79 -7.04 -8.37
C GLN A 96 -5.22 -7.91 -7.18
N SER A 97 -4.48 -7.82 -6.07
CA SER A 97 -4.75 -8.64 -4.89
C SER A 97 -4.54 -7.86 -3.59
N VAL A 98 -5.56 -7.86 -2.74
CA VAL A 98 -5.54 -7.18 -1.45
C VAL A 98 -5.84 -8.17 -0.34
N CYS A 99 -4.96 -8.22 0.65
CA CYS A 99 -5.16 -8.91 1.92
C CYS A 99 -4.99 -7.93 3.08
N CYS A 100 -6.07 -7.25 3.46
CA CYS A 100 -6.01 -6.18 4.45
C CYS A 100 -6.94 -6.39 5.64
N ARG A 101 -6.51 -6.00 6.85
CA ARG A 101 -7.44 -6.06 7.99
C ARG A 101 -8.49 -4.95 7.89
N PHE A 102 -8.09 -3.74 7.54
CA PHE A 102 -9.01 -2.60 7.42
C PHE A 102 -8.68 -1.79 6.18
N VAL A 103 -9.71 -1.42 5.43
CA VAL A 103 -9.63 -0.55 4.27
C VAL A 103 -10.73 0.50 4.38
N SER A 104 -10.43 1.79 4.26
CA SER A 104 -11.50 2.80 4.24
C SER A 104 -12.13 2.89 2.85
N ASN A 105 -11.34 3.10 1.81
CA ASN A 105 -11.81 3.22 0.44
C ASN A 105 -10.99 2.33 -0.50
N ILE A 106 -11.67 1.67 -1.41
CA ILE A 106 -11.05 0.90 -2.49
C ILE A 106 -11.82 1.12 -3.78
N ASP A 107 -11.12 1.53 -4.84
CA ASP A 107 -11.76 1.93 -6.10
C ASP A 107 -12.03 0.73 -7.00
N ALA A 108 -10.99 -0.04 -7.35
CA ALA A 108 -11.12 -1.17 -8.26
C ALA A 108 -10.08 -2.27 -8.00
N THR A 109 -10.52 -3.52 -8.02
CA THR A 109 -9.75 -4.68 -7.58
C THR A 109 -10.19 -5.97 -8.25
N GLN A 110 -9.21 -6.81 -8.56
CA GLN A 110 -9.49 -8.16 -9.04
C GLN A 110 -9.85 -9.11 -7.88
N SER A 111 -9.16 -9.01 -6.75
CA SER A 111 -9.38 -9.91 -5.62
C SER A 111 -9.11 -9.25 -4.26
N ASP A 112 -10.15 -9.22 -3.43
CA ASP A 112 -10.08 -8.66 -2.08
C ASP A 112 -10.35 -9.71 -1.00
N CYS A 113 -9.46 -9.80 -0.04
CA CYS A 113 -9.65 -10.55 1.20
C CYS A 113 -9.45 -9.62 2.40
N CYS A 114 -10.54 -8.98 2.86
CA CYS A 114 -10.45 -8.01 3.95
C CYS A 114 -11.30 -8.35 5.18
N ARG A 115 -10.86 -7.95 6.39
CA ARG A 115 -11.77 -8.06 7.55
C ARG A 115 -12.87 -7.00 7.46
N SER A 116 -12.54 -5.75 7.20
CA SER A 116 -13.56 -4.71 7.06
C SER A 116 -13.18 -3.69 5.99
N VAL A 117 -14.16 -3.30 5.17
CA VAL A 117 -14.04 -2.24 4.16
C VAL A 117 -15.17 -1.23 4.35
N SER A 118 -14.87 0.07 4.37
CA SER A 118 -15.94 1.08 4.50
C SER A 118 -16.63 1.35 3.16
N ASN A 119 -15.87 1.70 2.12
CA ASN A 119 -16.39 1.95 0.79
C ASN A 119 -15.62 1.11 -0.23
N MET A 120 -16.36 0.39 -1.06
CA MET A 120 -15.83 -0.50 -2.07
C MET A 120 -16.47 -0.18 -3.41
N GLY A 121 -15.65 0.10 -4.42
CA GLY A 121 -16.06 0.33 -5.80
C GLY A 121 -16.24 -0.98 -6.57
N VAL A 122 -15.63 -1.09 -7.74
CA VAL A 122 -15.89 -2.17 -8.71
C VAL A 122 -14.90 -3.32 -8.53
N GLN A 123 -15.36 -4.48 -8.05
CA GLN A 123 -14.49 -5.65 -7.88
C GLN A 123 -14.92 -6.89 -8.69
N GLN A 124 -13.94 -7.70 -9.08
CA GLN A 124 -14.23 -9.04 -9.63
C GLN A 124 -14.56 -10.04 -8.53
N SER A 125 -13.76 -10.11 -7.47
CA SER A 125 -13.97 -11.06 -6.38
C SER A 125 -13.72 -10.46 -5.00
N VAL A 126 -14.67 -10.66 -4.09
CA VAL A 126 -14.62 -10.11 -2.73
C VAL A 126 -14.88 -11.20 -1.70
N CYS A 127 -13.98 -11.31 -0.73
CA CYS A 127 -14.12 -12.12 0.47
C CYS A 127 -13.88 -11.25 1.70
N CYS A 128 -14.95 -10.65 2.23
CA CYS A 128 -14.84 -9.75 3.38
C CYS A 128 -15.69 -10.17 4.58
N ARG A 129 -15.23 -9.88 5.81
CA ARG A 129 -16.14 -10.07 6.96
C ARG A 129 -17.24 -9.01 6.99
N SER A 130 -16.93 -7.75 6.67
CA SER A 130 -17.92 -6.67 6.67
C SER A 130 -17.60 -5.59 5.64
N VAL A 131 -18.61 -5.14 4.89
CA VAL A 131 -18.50 -3.99 3.97
C VAL A 131 -19.62 -3.00 4.27
N SER A 132 -19.32 -1.71 4.44
CA SER A 132 -20.36 -0.72 4.73
C SER A 132 -21.09 -0.27 3.45
N ASN A 133 -20.36 0.15 2.42
CA ASN A 133 -20.90 0.52 1.11
C ASN A 133 -20.18 -0.29 0.04
N MET A 134 -20.96 -1.01 -0.77
CA MET A 134 -20.45 -1.90 -1.81
C MET A 134 -21.05 -1.49 -3.16
N GLY A 135 -20.19 -1.20 -4.14
CA GLY A 135 -20.56 -1.00 -5.54
C GLY A 135 -20.65 -2.32 -6.30
N ASP A 136 -20.37 -2.29 -7.61
CA ASP A 136 -20.55 -3.44 -8.50
C ASP A 136 -19.57 -4.59 -8.23
N GLN A 137 -20.09 -5.81 -8.08
CA GLN A 137 -19.29 -7.00 -7.78
C GLN A 137 -19.68 -8.17 -8.68
N GLN A 138 -18.71 -8.96 -9.16
CA GLN A 138 -19.04 -10.22 -9.85
C GLN A 138 -19.23 -11.39 -8.88
N ILE A 139 -18.36 -11.52 -7.87
CA ILE A 139 -18.39 -12.61 -6.89
C ILE A 139 -18.26 -12.02 -5.48
N VAL A 140 -19.24 -12.30 -4.61
CA VAL A 140 -19.27 -11.78 -3.24
C VAL A 140 -19.37 -12.92 -2.22
N CYS A 141 -18.40 -12.96 -1.32
CA CYS A 141 -18.35 -13.82 -0.14
C CYS A 141 -18.21 -12.95 1.12
N CYS A 142 -19.28 -12.22 1.44
CA CYS A 142 -19.30 -11.32 2.59
C CYS A 142 -20.17 -11.83 3.73
N ARG A 143 -19.71 -11.73 4.98
CA ARG A 143 -20.56 -12.06 6.15
C ARG A 143 -21.61 -10.98 6.41
N SER A 144 -21.33 -9.72 6.10
CA SER A 144 -22.30 -8.61 6.23
C SER A 144 -21.98 -7.49 5.24
N VAL A 145 -23.02 -6.98 4.59
CA VAL A 145 -22.96 -5.77 3.75
C VAL A 145 -24.07 -4.83 4.23
N SER A 146 -23.74 -3.58 4.58
CA SER A 146 -24.75 -2.64 5.08
C SER A 146 -25.55 -2.00 3.95
N ASN A 147 -24.86 -1.46 2.95
CA ASN A 147 -25.45 -0.84 1.76
C ASN A 147 -24.84 -1.47 0.52
N MET A 148 -25.69 -2.00 -0.34
CA MET A 148 -25.32 -2.49 -1.66
C MET A 148 -25.86 -1.47 -2.67
N GLY A 149 -24.97 -0.90 -3.48
CA GLY A 149 -25.33 -0.02 -4.58
C GLY A 149 -26.24 -0.78 -5.55
N ALA A 150 -27.36 -0.18 -5.90
CA ALA A 150 -28.19 -0.68 -6.98
C ALA A 150 -27.50 -0.34 -8.30
N THR A 151 -27.12 -1.36 -9.07
CA THR A 151 -26.94 -1.24 -10.52
C THR A 151 -28.27 -0.97 -11.20
#